data_AF-A0A537HGI3-F1
#
_entry.id   AF-A0A537HGI3-F1
#
_cell.length_a   1.000
_cell.length_b   1.000
_cell.length_c   1.000
_cell.angle_alpha   90.00
_cell.angle_beta   90.00
_cell.angle_gamma   90.00
#
_symmetry.space_group_name_H-M   'P 1'
#
loop_
_entity.id
_entity.type
_entity.pdbx_description
1 polymer ?
#
loop_
_entity_poly.entity_id
_entity_poly.type
_entity_poly.pdbx_seq_one_letter_code
_entity_poly.pdbx_strand_id
1 'polypeptide(L)'
;MGTGASDMNQLVAGKIRDGGRVKTGIPAFDEMLHGGFMEGDSVMLAGSAGSGKTTLALQYLVNGTTRYNDRGVYLTFEQLPDQIYRDALGFGWDLKKLEEEGRIQLICTSPDLMLDADAGDGLLRDTIKEFQPQRIVVDSLSH
;
A
#
# COMPACT_ATOMS: atom_id res chain seq x y z
N MET A 1 -21.20 -21.05 1.85
CA MET A 1 -21.16 -20.11 2.98
C MET A 1 -19.95 -20.43 3.84
N GLY A 2 -18.76 -20.12 3.31
CA GLY A 2 -17.48 -20.24 4.01
C GLY A 2 -17.02 -18.84 4.39
N THR A 3 -16.43 -18.71 5.56
CA THR A 3 -16.12 -17.46 6.26
C THR A 3 -15.02 -16.66 5.56
N GLY A 4 -15.34 -15.55 4.88
CA GLY A 4 -14.35 -14.68 4.22
C GLY A 4 -13.24 -14.15 5.16
N ALA A 5 -13.49 -14.11 6.47
CA ALA A 5 -12.48 -13.71 7.47
C ALA A 5 -11.35 -14.73 7.66
N SER A 6 -11.57 -16.04 7.45
CA SER A 6 -10.52 -17.05 7.64
C SER A 6 -9.49 -17.05 6.50
N ASP A 7 -9.89 -16.62 5.32
CA ASP A 7 -9.07 -16.66 4.12
C ASP A 7 -8.17 -15.42 3.98
N MET A 8 -8.55 -14.29 4.60
CA MET A 8 -7.72 -13.07 4.66
C MET A 8 -6.51 -13.27 5.57
N ASN A 9 -6.69 -13.93 6.73
CA ASN A 9 -5.59 -14.21 7.65
C ASN A 9 -4.46 -15.03 7.00
N GLN A 10 -4.77 -15.88 6.02
CA GLN A 10 -3.74 -16.65 5.30
C GLN A 10 -2.99 -15.83 4.24
N LEU A 11 -3.59 -14.74 3.73
CA LEU A 11 -2.94 -13.84 2.77
C LEU A 11 -1.97 -12.86 3.44
N VAL A 12 -2.25 -12.48 4.69
CA VAL A 12 -1.48 -11.47 5.43
C VAL A 12 -0.51 -12.11 6.44
N ALA A 13 -0.55 -13.44 6.61
CA ALA A 13 0.38 -14.20 7.45
C ALA A 13 1.79 -14.30 6.81
N GLY A 14 2.46 -13.16 6.64
CA GLY A 14 3.88 -13.09 6.35
C GLY A 14 4.72 -13.47 7.58
N LYS A 15 5.97 -13.89 7.36
CA LYS A 15 6.94 -14.00 8.46
C LYS A 15 7.22 -12.60 9.01
N ILE A 16 6.86 -12.37 10.27
CA ILE A 16 7.18 -11.13 10.98
C ILE A 16 8.71 -10.95 11.04
N ARG A 17 9.19 -9.77 10.66
CA ARG A 17 10.58 -9.32 10.71
C ARG A 17 11.08 -9.29 12.14
N ASP A 18 12.40 -9.41 12.29
CA ASP A 18 13.03 -9.33 13.61
C ASP A 18 12.80 -7.94 14.22
N GLY A 19 12.20 -7.89 15.42
CA GLY A 19 11.72 -6.66 16.07
C GLY A 19 10.30 -6.20 15.69
N GLY A 20 9.62 -6.89 14.76
CA GLY A 20 8.19 -6.73 14.46
C GLY A 20 7.76 -5.34 13.97
N ARG A 21 8.68 -4.54 13.43
CA ARG A 21 8.41 -3.17 12.97
C ARG A 21 8.83 -2.93 11.53
N VAL A 22 8.04 -2.12 10.83
CA VAL A 22 8.26 -1.68 9.45
C VAL A 22 8.53 -0.18 9.45
N LYS A 23 9.78 0.18 9.13
CA LYS A 23 10.20 1.57 9.00
C LYS A 23 9.50 2.25 7.83
N THR A 24 9.03 3.48 8.07
CA THR A 24 8.45 4.34 7.05
C THR A 24 9.52 4.96 6.15
N GLY A 25 10.76 5.05 6.62
CA GLY A 25 11.85 5.73 5.93
C GLY A 25 11.79 7.25 6.05
N ILE A 26 10.86 7.78 6.85
CA ILE A 26 10.75 9.19 7.23
C ILE A 26 11.34 9.31 8.65
N PRO A 27 12.58 9.83 8.83
CA PRO A 27 13.31 9.69 10.08
C PRO A 27 12.57 10.20 11.32
N ALA A 28 12.01 11.42 11.24
CA ALA A 28 11.26 12.02 12.34
C ALA A 28 9.99 11.22 12.67
N PHE A 29 9.33 10.64 11.66
CA PHE A 29 8.12 9.86 11.88
C PHE A 29 8.43 8.48 12.45
N ASP A 30 9.50 7.84 11.98
CA ASP A 30 10.00 6.60 12.57
C ASP A 30 10.41 6.80 14.03
N GLU A 31 11.02 7.93 14.39
CA GLU A 31 11.34 8.28 15.77
C GLU A 31 10.07 8.41 16.63
N MET A 32 9.07 9.17 16.14
CA MET A 32 7.77 9.31 16.81
C MET A 32 7.05 7.98 17.01
N LEU A 33 7.21 7.03 16.09
CA LEU A 33 6.61 5.70 16.13
C LEU A 33 7.48 4.65 16.84
N HIS A 34 8.60 5.04 17.42
CA HIS A 34 9.57 4.14 18.06
C HIS A 34 10.09 3.02 17.13
N GLY A 35 10.41 3.38 15.88
CA GLY A 35 10.99 2.51 14.88
C GLY A 35 10.07 2.14 13.70
N GLY A 36 8.93 2.82 13.57
CA GLY A 36 7.94 2.59 12.50
C GLY A 36 6.71 1.80 12.95
N PHE A 37 5.86 1.44 11.99
CA PHE A 37 4.61 0.72 12.25
C PHE A 37 4.86 -0.71 12.71
N MET A 38 3.92 -1.30 13.44
CA MET A 38 3.98 -2.73 13.72
C MET A 38 3.69 -3.52 12.44
N GLU A 39 4.41 -4.60 12.23
CA GLU A 39 4.21 -5.43 11.07
C GLU A 39 2.91 -6.23 11.16
N GLY A 40 2.13 -6.23 10.07
CA GLY A 40 0.80 -6.85 10.02
C GLY A 40 -0.33 -5.93 10.49
N ASP A 41 -0.03 -4.75 11.03
CA ASP A 41 -1.05 -3.79 11.43
C ASP A 41 -1.64 -3.03 10.23
N SER A 42 -2.94 -2.76 10.31
CA SER A 42 -3.61 -1.78 9.45
C SER A 42 -3.58 -0.41 10.12
N VAL A 43 -3.02 0.58 9.42
CA VAL A 43 -2.88 1.95 9.92
C VAL A 43 -3.82 2.90 9.18
N MET A 44 -4.64 3.65 9.92
CA MET A 44 -5.52 4.67 9.34
C MET A 44 -4.84 6.04 9.37
N LEU A 45 -4.73 6.67 8.20
CA LEU A 45 -4.24 8.05 8.07
C LEU A 45 -5.41 9.01 7.85
N ALA A 46 -5.76 9.79 8.87
CA ALA A 46 -6.87 10.74 8.83
C ALA A 46 -6.38 12.20 8.83
N GLY A 47 -7.10 13.08 8.11
CA GLY A 47 -6.78 14.50 8.01
C GLY A 47 -7.62 15.21 6.95
N SER A 48 -7.69 16.55 7.02
CA SER A 48 -8.43 17.38 6.06
C SER A 48 -7.87 17.27 4.63
N ALA A 49 -8.64 17.72 3.64
CA ALA A 49 -8.15 17.85 2.28
C ALA A 49 -6.88 18.73 2.26
N GLY A 50 -5.86 18.30 1.50
CA GLY A 50 -4.58 18.99 1.44
C GLY A 50 -3.63 18.76 2.62
N SER A 51 -3.98 17.94 3.62
CA SER A 51 -3.10 17.66 4.77
C SER A 51 -1.89 16.74 4.47
N GLY A 52 -1.69 16.34 3.20
CA GLY A 52 -0.55 15.51 2.77
C GLY A 52 -0.72 14.00 2.93
N LYS A 53 -1.95 13.49 3.05
CA LYS A 53 -2.22 12.04 3.25
C LYS A 53 -1.64 11.18 2.12
N THR A 54 -2.04 11.46 0.89
CA THR A 54 -1.55 10.81 -0.33
C THR A 54 -0.03 10.92 -0.44
N THR A 55 0.55 12.08 -0.13
CA THR A 55 2.00 12.27 -0.13
C THR A 55 2.70 11.36 0.88
N LEU A 56 2.21 11.26 2.12
CA LEU A 56 2.77 10.37 3.13
C LEU A 56 2.65 8.89 2.69
N ALA A 57 1.51 8.52 2.11
CA ALA A 57 1.24 7.16 1.68
C ALA A 57 2.17 6.74 0.52
N LEU A 58 2.34 7.61 -0.48
CA LEU A 58 3.30 7.43 -1.57
C LEU A 58 4.74 7.37 -1.05
N GLN A 59 5.12 8.28 -0.16
CA GLN A 59 6.46 8.31 0.42
C GLN A 59 6.77 7.03 1.20
N TYR A 60 5.80 6.51 1.97
CA TYR A 60 5.91 5.24 2.68
C TYR A 60 6.18 4.06 1.73
N LEU A 61 5.47 4.02 0.60
CA LEU A 61 5.62 2.98 -0.41
C LEU A 61 6.98 3.07 -1.11
N VAL A 62 7.35 4.25 -1.60
CA VAL A 62 8.61 4.52 -2.31
C VAL A 62 9.81 4.28 -1.42
N ASN A 63 9.78 4.74 -0.16
CA ASN A 63 10.87 4.46 0.79
C ASN A 63 10.98 2.96 1.06
N GLY A 64 9.86 2.25 1.14
CA GLY A 64 9.83 0.79 1.24
C GLY A 64 10.63 0.12 0.14
N THR A 65 10.33 0.48 -1.10
CA THR A 65 10.93 -0.16 -2.26
C THR A 65 12.38 0.24 -2.50
N THR A 66 12.70 1.52 -2.30
CA THR A 66 14.03 2.07 -2.60
C THR A 66 15.05 1.88 -1.48
N ARG A 67 14.61 1.80 -0.21
CA ARG A 67 15.53 1.72 0.94
C ARG A 67 15.52 0.38 1.64
N TYR A 68 14.41 -0.35 1.56
CA TYR A 68 14.21 -1.61 2.31
C TYR A 68 13.95 -2.81 1.40
N ASN A 69 13.99 -2.61 0.08
CA ASN A 69 13.76 -3.64 -0.93
C ASN A 69 12.40 -4.35 -0.77
N ASP A 70 11.40 -3.62 -0.25
CA ASP A 70 10.02 -4.09 -0.17
C ASP A 70 9.34 -3.99 -1.53
N ARG A 71 8.42 -4.90 -1.83
CA ARG A 71 7.42 -4.73 -2.88
C ARG A 71 6.19 -4.04 -2.31
N GLY A 72 5.65 -3.10 -3.08
CA GLY A 72 4.58 -2.23 -2.65
C GLY A 72 3.38 -2.26 -3.59
N VAL A 73 2.16 -2.38 -3.06
CA VAL A 73 0.93 -2.16 -3.81
C VAL A 73 0.36 -0.79 -3.44
N TYR A 74 0.02 0.01 -4.45
CA TYR A 74 -0.78 1.22 -4.28
C TYR A 74 -2.15 0.98 -4.90
N LEU A 75 -3.19 0.86 -4.07
CA LEU A 75 -4.56 0.72 -4.51
C LEU A 75 -5.28 2.06 -4.40
N THR A 76 -5.99 2.45 -5.46
CA THR A 76 -6.78 3.68 -5.49
C THR A 76 -8.17 3.51 -6.06
N PHE A 77 -9.08 4.34 -5.55
CA PHE A 77 -10.49 4.40 -5.96
C PHE A 77 -10.89 5.72 -6.61
N GLU A 78 -10.12 6.79 -6.41
CA GLU A 78 -10.53 8.14 -6.80
C GLU A 78 -9.63 8.75 -7.90
N GLN A 79 -8.33 8.43 -7.90
CA GLN A 79 -7.37 9.05 -8.81
C GLN A 79 -6.93 8.08 -9.90
N LEU A 80 -6.86 8.58 -11.14
CA LEU A 80 -6.36 7.79 -12.25
C LEU A 80 -4.84 7.55 -12.12
N PRO A 81 -4.30 6.40 -12.57
CA PRO A 81 -2.86 6.10 -12.53
C PRO A 81 -1.97 7.24 -13.02
N ASP A 82 -2.30 7.84 -14.16
CA ASP A 82 -1.54 8.95 -14.74
C ASP A 82 -1.47 10.20 -13.84
N GLN A 83 -2.47 10.44 -13.00
CA GLN A 83 -2.41 11.53 -12.02
C GLN A 83 -1.40 11.21 -10.93
N ILE A 84 -1.46 9.99 -10.38
CA ILE A 84 -0.57 9.54 -9.31
C ILE A 84 0.89 9.51 -9.80
N TYR A 85 1.14 9.00 -11.02
CA TYR A 85 2.47 9.00 -11.61
C TYR A 85 3.04 10.42 -11.75
N ARG A 86 2.24 11.38 -12.24
CA ARG A 86 2.67 12.78 -12.37
C ARG A 86 2.95 13.42 -11.03
N ASP A 87 2.05 13.25 -10.06
CA ASP A 87 2.17 13.86 -8.75
C ASP A 87 3.41 13.32 -8.01
N ALA A 88 3.63 12.01 -8.06
CA ALA A 88 4.81 11.37 -7.48
C ALA A 88 6.11 11.82 -8.16
N LEU A 89 6.11 11.96 -9.50
CA LEU A 89 7.27 12.44 -10.24
C LEU A 89 7.63 13.89 -9.83
N GLY A 90 6.65 14.70 -9.46
CA GLY A 90 6.87 16.05 -8.89
C GLY A 90 7.69 16.04 -7.60
N PHE A 91 7.68 14.95 -6.84
CA PHE A 91 8.53 14.73 -5.65
C PHE A 91 9.85 14.01 -5.98
N GLY A 92 10.13 13.74 -7.25
CA GLY A 92 11.29 12.97 -7.70
C GLY A 92 11.10 11.45 -7.56
N TRP A 93 9.87 10.97 -7.37
CA TRP A 93 9.56 9.55 -7.28
C TRP A 93 9.02 9.03 -8.61
N ASP A 94 9.86 8.32 -9.35
CA ASP A 94 9.47 7.71 -10.62
C ASP A 94 8.76 6.36 -10.37
N LEU A 95 7.46 6.43 -10.05
CA LEU A 95 6.64 5.25 -9.79
C LEU A 95 6.51 4.33 -11.00
N LYS A 96 6.48 4.90 -12.21
CA LYS A 96 6.38 4.12 -13.44
C LYS A 96 7.62 3.24 -13.63
N LYS A 97 8.80 3.81 -13.39
CA LYS A 97 10.05 3.03 -13.37
C LYS A 97 10.03 1.95 -12.28
N LEU A 98 9.55 2.27 -11.08
CA LEU A 98 9.46 1.29 -9.99
C LEU A 98 8.48 0.14 -10.32
N GLU A 99 7.44 0.42 -11.10
CA GLU A 99 6.50 -0.57 -11.61
C GLU A 99 7.10 -1.44 -12.73
N GLU A 100 7.82 -0.84 -13.68
CA GLU A 100 8.59 -1.56 -14.71
C GLU A 100 9.67 -2.47 -14.10
N GLU A 101 10.25 -2.08 -12.96
CA GLU A 101 11.20 -2.89 -12.18
C GLU A 101 10.52 -3.98 -11.32
N GLY A 102 9.19 -4.08 -11.32
CA GLY A 102 8.44 -5.05 -10.50
C GLY A 102 8.53 -4.79 -9.00
N ARG A 103 8.79 -3.54 -8.59
CA ARG A 103 8.87 -3.14 -7.17
C ARG A 103 7.55 -2.56 -6.66
N ILE A 104 6.82 -1.87 -7.52
CA ILE A 104 5.50 -1.31 -7.20
C ILE A 104 4.45 -1.86 -8.16
N GLN A 105 3.23 -2.04 -7.70
CA GLN A 105 2.08 -2.26 -8.57
C GLN A 105 0.98 -1.27 -8.21
N LEU A 106 0.51 -0.49 -9.18
CA LEU A 106 -0.56 0.47 -9.01
C LEU A 106 -1.88 -0.11 -9.54
N ILE A 107 -2.89 -0.14 -8.66
CA ILE A 107 -4.21 -0.69 -8.96
C ILE A 107 -5.23 0.42 -8.83
N CYS A 108 -5.91 0.75 -9.93
CA CYS A 108 -7.06 1.64 -9.93
C CYS A 108 -8.31 0.79 -10.16
N THR A 109 -9.20 0.75 -9.17
CA THR A 109 -10.47 -0.01 -9.22
C THR A 109 -11.57 0.81 -8.55
N SER A 110 -12.83 0.33 -8.57
CA SER A 110 -13.89 0.90 -7.73
C SER A 110 -14.09 0.08 -6.46
N PRO A 111 -14.67 0.66 -5.38
CA PRO A 111 -15.03 -0.10 -4.19
C PRO A 111 -15.96 -1.28 -4.50
N ASP A 112 -16.92 -1.09 -5.40
CA ASP A 112 -17.87 -2.14 -5.80
C ASP A 112 -17.16 -3.32 -6.46
N LEU A 113 -16.24 -3.06 -7.40
CA LEU A 113 -15.44 -4.10 -8.06
C LEU A 113 -14.48 -4.82 -7.10
N MET A 114 -14.08 -4.17 -6.01
CA MET A 114 -13.22 -4.79 -5.00
C MET A 114 -14.00 -5.69 -4.03
N LEU A 115 -15.27 -5.39 -3.76
CA LEU A 115 -16.14 -6.12 -2.83
C LEU A 115 -17.01 -7.18 -3.50
N ASP A 116 -17.10 -7.17 -4.82
CA ASP A 116 -17.88 -8.12 -5.59
C ASP A 116 -17.25 -9.52 -5.48
N ALA A 117 -17.88 -10.40 -4.68
CA ALA A 117 -17.43 -11.76 -4.45
C ALA A 117 -17.55 -12.66 -5.69
N ASP A 118 -18.38 -12.28 -6.68
CA ASP A 118 -18.59 -13.02 -7.94
C ASP A 118 -17.67 -12.50 -9.06
N ALA A 119 -17.34 -11.21 -9.09
CA ALA A 119 -16.20 -10.67 -9.84
C ALA A 119 -14.85 -11.00 -9.17
N GLY A 120 -14.94 -11.48 -7.93
CA GLY A 120 -13.88 -11.99 -7.09
C GLY A 120 -13.36 -10.94 -6.12
N ASP A 121 -13.19 -11.40 -4.88
CA ASP A 121 -12.04 -11.03 -4.02
C ASP A 121 -10.67 -11.12 -4.75
N GLY A 122 -10.64 -11.48 -6.05
CA GLY A 122 -9.54 -11.89 -6.89
C GLY A 122 -8.55 -10.79 -7.25
N LEU A 123 -8.94 -9.57 -7.61
CA LEU A 123 -7.91 -8.63 -8.10
C LEU A 123 -6.85 -8.31 -7.03
N LEU A 124 -7.28 -7.95 -5.83
CA LEU A 124 -6.34 -7.70 -4.73
C LEU A 124 -5.74 -9.01 -4.21
N ARG A 125 -6.53 -10.09 -4.08
CA ARG A 125 -6.02 -11.40 -3.62
C ARG A 125 -4.97 -11.99 -4.55
N ASP A 126 -5.20 -11.95 -5.85
CA ASP A 126 -4.32 -12.48 -6.89
C ASP A 126 -3.08 -11.59 -6.99
N THR A 127 -3.25 -10.27 -6.90
CA THR A 127 -2.11 -9.36 -6.70
C THR A 127 -1.30 -9.77 -5.47
N ILE A 128 -1.92 -9.97 -4.30
CA ILE A 128 -1.20 -10.36 -3.09
C ILE A 128 -0.49 -11.72 -3.28
N LYS A 129 -1.13 -12.68 -3.93
CA LYS A 129 -0.55 -14.01 -4.16
C LYS A 129 0.61 -14.00 -5.15
N GLU A 130 0.49 -13.27 -6.25
CA GLU A 130 1.47 -13.25 -7.34
C GLU A 130 2.60 -12.25 -7.04
N PHE A 131 2.23 -11.05 -6.62
CA PHE A 131 3.16 -9.96 -6.35
C PHE A 131 3.76 -10.03 -4.95
N GLN A 132 3.13 -10.72 -4.00
CA GLN A 132 3.62 -10.92 -2.63
C GLN A 132 4.23 -9.63 -2.01
N PRO A 133 3.42 -8.55 -1.90
CA PRO A 133 3.87 -7.28 -1.37
C PRO A 133 4.10 -7.34 0.13
N GLN A 134 5.06 -6.56 0.61
CA GLN A 134 5.29 -6.30 2.03
C GLN A 134 4.58 -5.04 2.50
N ARG A 135 4.15 -4.17 1.57
CA ARG A 135 3.45 -2.92 1.87
C ARG A 135 2.24 -2.78 0.95
N ILE A 136 1.10 -2.46 1.53
CA ILE A 136 -0.13 -2.13 0.79
C ILE A 136 -0.60 -0.77 1.27
N VAL A 137 -0.85 0.12 0.33
CA VAL A 137 -1.49 1.42 0.54
C VAL A 137 -2.83 1.40 -0.15
N VAL A 138 -3.87 1.91 0.52
CA VAL A 138 -5.21 2.07 -0.02
C VAL A 138 -5.60 3.55 0.10
N ASP A 139 -5.72 4.26 -1.03
CA ASP A 139 -6.05 5.69 -1.10
C ASP A 139 -7.09 5.96 -2.21
N SER A 140 -8.32 6.37 -1.97
CA SER A 140 -8.90 7.05 -0.82
C SER A 140 -10.12 6.30 -0.31
N LEU A 141 -10.22 6.09 1.01
CA LEU A 141 -11.42 5.56 1.68
C LEU A 141 -12.35 6.69 2.15
N SER A 142 -12.52 7.73 1.32
CA SER A 142 -13.32 8.90 1.68
C SER A 142 -14.75 8.74 1.13
N HIS A 143 -15.74 8.71 2.02
CA HIS A 143 -17.14 8.95 1.68
C HIS A 143 -17.58 10.28 2.29
#